data_AF-A0A932D8E1-F1
#
_entry.id   AF-A0A932D8E1-F1
#
_cell.length_a   1.000
_cell.length_b   1.000
_cell.length_c   1.000
_cell.angle_alpha   90.00
_cell.angle_beta   90.00
_cell.angle_gamma   90.00
#
_symmetry.space_group_name_H-M   'P 1'
#
loop_
_entity.id
_entity.type
_entity.pdbx_description
1 polymer ?
#
loop_
_entity_poly.entity_id
_entity_poly.type
_entity_poly.pdbx_seq_one_letter_code
_entity_poly.pdbx_strand_id
1 'polypeptide(L)'
;MRLSRSHRHGVAGHAISARGNVSDTLIEGCEIAECGAGGIYVGGTRATIHNNHVHGIGRFYPSAIGIYHGGRDCVVSHNKVHDCSYSAINYGGLRNIIEDNLLYDCMKVLHDGAAIYLFGGKECILRRNVARDFVDTGGYGASAYYLDEQSTNCVVEQNLSLRVGWPSHNHMATNNVIRNNVFIVPGDAKWTFPRSTGFTVEKNVLHATGKIRIEGVNAVANWSRNLFFTGAGKIELLDLKDYSRTGQREGPPGDTVVADPLFVDWENGDYRFRPDSPAHKLGIAPLDVSRAGRIRR
;
A
#
# COMPACT_ATOMS: atom_id res chain seq x y z
N MET A 1 -9.69 23.39 11.15
CA MET A 1 -9.16 23.06 12.50
C MET A 1 -7.65 22.89 12.41
N ARG A 2 -6.85 23.34 13.38
CA ARG A 2 -5.40 23.12 13.37
C ARG A 2 -4.93 22.51 14.69
N LEU A 3 -4.21 21.40 14.60
CA LEU A 3 -3.50 20.79 15.71
C LEU A 3 -2.06 20.53 15.28
N SER A 4 -1.12 21.10 16.03
CA SER A 4 0.31 21.01 15.69
C SER A 4 1.09 20.61 16.95
N ARG A 5 2.03 19.68 16.83
CA ARG A 5 3.03 19.35 17.87
C ARG A 5 2.43 18.96 19.22
N SER A 6 1.32 18.22 19.20
CA SER A 6 0.69 17.71 20.42
C SER A 6 1.06 16.25 20.68
N HIS A 7 1.08 15.84 21.96
CA HIS A 7 1.26 14.46 22.37
C HIS A 7 -0.05 13.92 22.95
N ARG A 8 -0.53 12.79 22.42
CA ARG A 8 -1.73 12.08 22.90
C ARG A 8 -1.32 10.65 23.22
N HIS A 9 -1.49 10.25 24.48
CA HIS A 9 -1.06 8.95 24.99
C HIS A 9 -2.10 8.37 25.94
N GLY A 10 -2.32 7.05 25.89
CA GLY A 10 -3.11 6.32 26.90
C GLY A 10 -4.61 6.64 26.87
N VAL A 11 -5.16 6.94 25.70
CA VAL A 11 -6.60 7.23 25.53
C VAL A 11 -7.37 5.94 25.30
N ALA A 12 -8.53 5.77 25.94
CA ALA A 12 -9.35 4.56 25.76
C ALA A 12 -10.07 4.52 24.39
N GLY A 13 -10.32 5.68 23.79
CA GLY A 13 -11.01 5.85 22.50
C GLY A 13 -10.07 6.29 21.37
N HIS A 14 -10.60 7.12 20.45
CA HIS A 14 -9.79 7.73 19.40
C HIS A 14 -8.95 8.90 19.94
N ALA A 15 -7.69 9.04 19.52
CA ALA A 15 -6.85 10.15 19.98
C ALA A 15 -7.26 11.49 19.39
N ILE A 16 -7.52 11.52 18.08
CA ILE A 16 -8.04 12.70 17.39
C ILE A 16 -9.21 12.22 16.53
N SER A 17 -10.38 12.79 16.76
CA SER A 17 -11.55 12.53 15.93
C SER A 17 -12.21 13.85 15.57
N ALA A 18 -12.32 14.12 14.27
CA ALA A 18 -13.14 15.20 13.74
C ALA A 18 -14.30 14.56 12.97
N ARG A 19 -15.47 14.50 13.61
CA ARG A 19 -16.69 13.92 13.01
C ARG A 19 -17.49 15.04 12.32
N GLY A 20 -17.91 14.80 11.08
CA GLY A 20 -18.71 15.74 10.27
C GLY A 20 -17.94 16.38 9.10
N ASN A 21 -18.61 17.28 8.37
CA ASN A 21 -18.02 17.99 7.23
C ASN A 21 -17.04 19.08 7.70
N VAL A 22 -15.81 18.67 8.00
CA VAL A 22 -14.71 19.60 8.29
C VAL A 22 -13.96 19.97 7.01
N SER A 23 -13.49 21.21 6.92
CA SER A 23 -12.61 21.68 5.85
C SER A 23 -11.32 22.26 6.40
N ASP A 24 -10.30 22.34 5.55
CA ASP A 24 -9.05 23.07 5.80
C ASP A 24 -8.44 22.69 7.16
N THR A 25 -8.39 21.38 7.42
CA THR A 25 -7.95 20.83 8.69
C THR A 25 -6.51 20.39 8.60
N LEU A 26 -5.67 20.83 9.53
CA LEU A 26 -4.26 20.49 9.59
C LEU A 26 -3.96 19.76 10.90
N ILE A 27 -3.47 18.52 10.79
CA ILE A 27 -2.90 17.75 11.90
C ILE A 27 -1.43 17.50 11.57
N GLU A 28 -0.52 18.21 12.25
CA GLU A 28 0.91 18.13 11.95
C GLU A 28 1.83 17.88 13.14
N GLY A 29 2.88 17.10 12.93
CA GLY A 29 3.96 16.96 13.92
C GLY A 29 3.53 16.37 15.27
N CYS A 30 2.41 15.66 15.33
CA CYS A 30 1.89 15.09 16.57
C CYS A 30 2.48 13.71 16.86
N GLU A 31 2.54 13.37 18.14
CA GLU A 31 2.85 12.04 18.66
C GLU A 31 1.56 11.43 19.21
N ILE A 32 1.17 10.27 18.69
CA ILE A 32 -0.07 9.57 19.04
C ILE A 32 0.29 8.14 19.36
N ALA A 33 0.01 7.74 20.60
CA ALA A 33 0.54 6.51 21.17
C ALA A 33 -0.47 5.83 22.09
N GLU A 34 -0.42 4.50 22.17
CA GLU A 34 -1.16 3.70 23.16
C GLU A 34 -2.65 4.04 23.24
N CYS A 35 -3.33 3.94 22.10
CA CYS A 35 -4.75 4.24 21.95
C CYS A 35 -5.59 2.96 21.97
N GLY A 36 -6.64 2.95 22.78
CA GLY A 36 -7.60 1.87 22.85
C GLY A 36 -8.35 1.65 21.54
N ALA A 37 -8.74 2.73 20.87
CA ALA A 37 -9.29 2.73 19.51
C ALA A 37 -8.29 3.37 18.53
N GLY A 38 -8.79 4.08 17.51
CA GLY A 38 -7.98 4.59 16.40
C GLY A 38 -7.14 5.84 16.68
N GLY A 39 -6.11 6.09 15.86
CA GLY A 39 -5.20 7.22 16.03
C GLY A 39 -5.80 8.56 15.56
N ILE A 40 -5.68 8.85 14.26
CA ILE A 40 -6.16 10.09 13.62
C ILE A 40 -7.37 9.76 12.75
N TYR A 41 -8.57 10.11 13.20
CA TYR A 41 -9.84 9.91 12.49
C TYR A 41 -10.30 11.27 11.95
N VAL A 42 -9.62 11.73 10.90
CA VAL A 42 -9.81 13.06 10.32
C VAL A 42 -9.84 12.95 8.80
N GLY A 43 -10.81 13.63 8.19
CA GLY A 43 -11.03 13.66 6.75
C GLY A 43 -11.72 14.96 6.34
N GLY A 44 -12.65 14.88 5.39
CA GLY A 44 -13.42 16.04 4.94
C GLY A 44 -12.86 16.68 3.67
N THR A 45 -12.86 18.01 3.55
CA THR A 45 -12.35 18.70 2.35
C THR A 45 -11.03 19.41 2.64
N ARG A 46 -9.98 19.14 1.88
CA ARG A 46 -8.64 19.76 2.06
C ARG A 46 -8.07 19.55 3.47
N ALA A 47 -8.17 18.32 3.99
CA ALA A 47 -7.46 17.95 5.20
C ALA A 47 -5.98 17.63 4.90
N THR A 48 -5.09 18.00 5.79
CA THR A 48 -3.66 17.71 5.73
C THR A 48 -3.25 16.99 7.01
N ILE A 49 -2.80 15.75 6.89
CA ILE A 49 -2.30 14.92 7.98
C ILE A 49 -0.82 14.69 7.70
N HIS A 50 0.04 15.48 8.34
CA HIS A 50 1.42 15.62 7.91
C HIS A 50 2.45 15.44 9.04
N ASN A 51 3.50 14.66 8.81
CA ASN A 51 4.64 14.54 9.73
C ASN A 51 4.29 14.04 11.15
N ASN A 52 3.25 13.21 11.29
CA ASN A 52 2.85 12.64 12.57
C ASN A 52 3.54 11.29 12.84
N HIS A 53 3.67 10.93 14.11
CA HIS A 53 4.03 9.58 14.54
C HIS A 53 2.81 8.96 15.22
N VAL A 54 2.29 7.88 14.66
CA VAL A 54 1.11 7.17 15.16
C VAL A 54 1.50 5.73 15.48
N HIS A 55 1.33 5.30 16.72
CA HIS A 55 1.68 3.93 17.12
C HIS A 55 0.90 3.41 18.32
N GLY A 56 0.97 2.10 18.53
CA GLY A 56 0.27 1.43 19.62
C GLY A 56 -1.25 1.61 19.54
N ILE A 57 -1.82 1.37 18.37
CA ILE A 57 -3.23 1.65 18.06
C ILE A 57 -4.06 0.37 18.13
N GLY A 58 -5.26 0.48 18.72
CA GLY A 58 -6.20 -0.63 18.83
C GLY A 58 -5.95 -1.53 20.03
N ARG A 59 -5.49 -0.97 21.15
CA ARG A 59 -5.21 -1.74 22.38
C ARG A 59 -6.46 -2.36 23.02
N PHE A 60 -7.64 -1.81 22.74
CA PHE A 60 -8.93 -2.36 23.21
C PHE A 60 -9.86 -2.77 22.06
N TYR A 61 -9.84 -2.05 20.94
CA TYR A 61 -10.68 -2.32 19.77
C TYR A 61 -9.83 -2.81 18.59
N PRO A 62 -9.84 -4.13 18.28
CA PRO A 62 -8.99 -4.70 17.23
C PRO A 62 -9.19 -4.13 15.84
N SER A 63 -10.40 -3.60 15.55
CA SER A 63 -10.74 -2.95 14.27
C SER A 63 -10.25 -1.51 14.14
N ALA A 64 -9.51 -1.00 15.13
CA ALA A 64 -8.94 0.34 15.09
C ALA A 64 -7.87 0.50 14.01
N ILE A 65 -7.80 1.70 13.45
CA ILE A 65 -6.93 2.06 12.33
C ILE A 65 -5.99 3.18 12.79
N GLY A 66 -4.75 3.21 12.29
CA GLY A 66 -3.80 4.28 12.59
C GLY A 66 -4.31 5.65 12.14
N ILE A 67 -4.55 5.80 10.84
CA ILE A 67 -5.13 7.00 10.21
C ILE A 67 -6.35 6.60 9.38
N TYR A 68 -7.50 7.21 9.66
CA TYR A 68 -8.77 6.89 9.02
C TYR A 68 -9.56 8.13 8.60
N HIS A 69 -10.41 7.98 7.58
CA HIS A 69 -11.71 8.62 7.35
C HIS A 69 -11.94 8.90 5.85
N GLY A 70 -10.98 9.53 5.17
CA GLY A 70 -11.15 9.91 3.78
C GLY A 70 -11.90 11.22 3.58
N GLY A 71 -12.00 11.64 2.33
CA GLY A 71 -12.58 12.93 1.99
C GLY A 71 -12.32 13.35 0.55
N ARG A 72 -12.22 14.65 0.33
CA ARG A 72 -11.90 15.23 -0.97
C ARG A 72 -10.68 16.15 -0.88
N ASP A 73 -9.78 16.07 -1.85
CA ASP A 73 -8.62 16.94 -1.98
C ASP A 73 -7.72 16.95 -0.72
N CYS A 74 -7.64 15.83 0.01
CA CYS A 74 -6.82 15.71 1.22
C CYS A 74 -5.41 15.22 0.91
N VAL A 75 -4.47 15.52 1.80
CA VAL A 75 -3.08 15.06 1.75
C VAL A 75 -2.70 14.36 3.05
N VAL A 76 -2.27 13.11 2.95
CA VAL A 76 -1.73 12.32 4.07
C VAL A 76 -0.26 12.04 3.76
N SER A 77 0.65 12.80 4.38
CA SER A 77 2.07 12.73 3.99
C SER A 77 3.08 12.73 5.11
N HIS A 78 4.23 12.11 4.86
CA HIS A 78 5.36 12.07 5.81
C HIS A 78 5.00 11.54 7.20
N ASN A 79 3.98 10.69 7.33
CA ASN A 79 3.64 10.09 8.62
C ASN A 79 4.44 8.81 8.83
N LYS A 80 4.78 8.54 10.09
CA LYS A 80 5.30 7.24 10.54
C LYS A 80 4.20 6.53 11.31
N VAL A 81 3.70 5.41 10.79
CA VAL A 81 2.63 4.62 11.42
C VAL A 81 3.12 3.20 11.66
N HIS A 82 3.05 2.73 12.90
CA HIS A 82 3.44 1.35 13.24
C HIS A 82 2.72 0.80 14.47
N ASP A 83 2.85 -0.48 14.75
CA ASP A 83 2.24 -1.15 15.90
C ASP A 83 0.72 -0.91 16.00
N CYS A 84 0.00 -1.26 14.93
CA CYS A 84 -1.45 -1.14 14.85
C CYS A 84 -2.11 -2.54 14.78
N SER A 85 -3.25 -2.69 15.44
CA SER A 85 -4.01 -3.95 15.43
C SER A 85 -4.53 -4.35 14.04
N TYR A 86 -4.86 -3.38 13.20
CA TYR A 86 -5.37 -3.56 11.84
C TYR A 86 -4.62 -2.63 10.85
N SER A 87 -5.31 -2.03 9.88
CA SER A 87 -4.67 -1.25 8.80
C SER A 87 -3.97 0.00 9.34
N ALA A 88 -2.83 0.37 8.73
CA ALA A 88 -2.09 1.57 9.14
C ALA A 88 -2.81 2.84 8.67
N ILE A 89 -3.19 2.87 7.39
CA ILE A 89 -4.00 3.94 6.79
C ILE A 89 -5.19 3.29 6.07
N ASN A 90 -6.39 3.74 6.39
CA ASN A 90 -7.59 3.46 5.59
C ASN A 90 -8.22 4.79 5.17
N TYR A 91 -8.27 5.05 3.87
CA TYR A 91 -8.75 6.31 3.32
C TYR A 91 -9.68 6.05 2.13
N GLY A 92 -10.24 7.12 1.56
CA GLY A 92 -11.23 7.00 0.49
C GLY A 92 -11.74 8.36 0.03
N GLY A 93 -12.67 8.38 -0.91
CA GLY A 93 -13.22 9.62 -1.48
C GLY A 93 -12.46 10.10 -2.70
N LEU A 94 -12.40 11.42 -2.96
CA LEU A 94 -12.04 11.98 -4.27
C LEU A 94 -10.72 12.78 -4.24
N ARG A 95 -9.79 12.48 -5.15
CA ARG A 95 -8.54 13.23 -5.37
C ARG A 95 -7.68 13.41 -4.11
N ASN A 96 -7.59 12.37 -3.29
CA ASN A 96 -6.70 12.38 -2.14
C ASN A 96 -5.30 11.91 -2.54
N ILE A 97 -4.29 12.49 -1.91
CA ILE A 97 -2.89 12.12 -2.09
C ILE A 97 -2.38 11.51 -0.79
N ILE A 98 -1.88 10.29 -0.86
CA ILE A 98 -1.25 9.58 0.26
C ILE A 98 0.20 9.34 -0.14
N GLU A 99 1.12 10.10 0.43
CA GLU A 99 2.51 10.12 -0.08
C GLU A 99 3.60 10.16 0.98
N ASP A 100 4.75 9.58 0.65
CA ASP A 100 5.96 9.66 1.48
C ASP A 100 5.73 9.17 2.93
N ASN A 101 4.80 8.25 3.18
CA ASN A 101 4.56 7.67 4.51
C ASN A 101 5.42 6.42 4.75
N LEU A 102 5.83 6.18 6.00
CA LEU A 102 6.52 4.98 6.45
C LEU A 102 5.59 4.15 7.35
N LEU A 103 5.25 2.94 6.91
CA LEU A 103 4.24 2.08 7.50
C LEU A 103 4.85 0.70 7.77
N TYR A 104 4.80 0.20 9.01
CA TYR A 104 5.34 -1.12 9.36
C TYR A 104 4.73 -1.72 10.62
N ASP A 105 4.84 -3.03 10.82
CA ASP A 105 4.31 -3.73 12.02
C ASP A 105 2.84 -3.38 12.32
N CYS A 106 1.98 -3.41 11.30
CA CYS A 106 0.53 -3.27 11.47
C CYS A 106 -0.16 -4.57 11.05
N MET A 107 -1.50 -4.61 11.03
CA MET A 107 -2.27 -5.83 10.71
C MET A 107 -1.98 -6.99 11.69
N LYS A 108 -1.73 -6.68 12.97
CA LYS A 108 -1.27 -7.65 13.97
C LYS A 108 -2.38 -8.57 14.51
N VAL A 109 -3.65 -8.22 14.29
CA VAL A 109 -4.81 -8.92 14.89
C VAL A 109 -5.86 -9.27 13.84
N LEU A 110 -6.20 -8.34 12.95
CA LEU A 110 -7.22 -8.56 11.92
C LEU A 110 -6.61 -8.79 10.55
N HIS A 111 -7.36 -9.47 9.68
CA HIS A 111 -7.04 -9.77 8.29
C HIS A 111 -7.89 -8.91 7.34
N ASP A 112 -7.69 -9.05 6.03
CA ASP A 112 -8.45 -8.31 4.99
C ASP A 112 -8.24 -6.79 5.09
N GLY A 113 -6.97 -6.39 5.09
CA GLY A 113 -6.57 -4.99 5.22
C GLY A 113 -5.16 -4.79 4.70
N ALA A 114 -4.62 -3.59 4.94
CA ALA A 114 -3.33 -3.23 4.34
C ALA A 114 -2.54 -2.18 5.13
N ALA A 115 -1.29 -1.97 4.71
CA ALA A 115 -0.57 -0.76 5.09
C ALA A 115 -1.35 0.48 4.61
N ILE A 116 -1.76 0.51 3.34
CA ILE A 116 -2.72 1.49 2.82
C ILE A 116 -3.89 0.76 2.19
N TYR A 117 -5.04 0.88 2.82
CA TYR A 117 -6.33 0.41 2.34
C TYR A 117 -7.13 1.60 1.80
N LEU A 118 -7.70 1.46 0.60
CA LEU A 118 -8.50 2.49 -0.05
C LEU A 118 -9.89 1.94 -0.38
N PHE A 119 -10.93 2.50 0.22
CA PHE A 119 -12.33 2.17 -0.09
C PHE A 119 -13.03 3.35 -0.75
N GLY A 120 -13.77 3.11 -1.83
CA GLY A 120 -14.47 4.15 -2.57
C GLY A 120 -13.56 5.29 -3.05
N GLY A 121 -12.30 4.97 -3.38
CA GLY A 121 -11.34 5.95 -3.88
C GLY A 121 -11.63 6.37 -5.32
N LYS A 122 -11.55 7.66 -5.62
CA LYS A 122 -11.73 8.19 -6.97
C LYS A 122 -10.60 9.15 -7.26
N GLU A 123 -9.84 8.91 -8.32
CA GLU A 123 -8.72 9.81 -8.71
C GLU A 123 -7.69 10.01 -7.58
N CYS A 124 -7.57 9.05 -6.66
CA CYS A 124 -6.60 9.11 -5.56
C CYS A 124 -5.22 8.65 -6.02
N ILE A 125 -4.18 9.20 -5.40
CA ILE A 125 -2.79 8.86 -5.70
C ILE A 125 -2.11 8.37 -4.42
N LEU A 126 -1.58 7.14 -4.47
CA LEU A 126 -0.71 6.56 -3.45
C LEU A 126 0.71 6.54 -4.03
N ARG A 127 1.62 7.37 -3.51
CA ARG A 127 2.97 7.45 -4.07
C ARG A 127 4.12 7.60 -3.08
N ARG A 128 5.27 7.00 -3.39
CA ARG A 128 6.49 7.10 -2.55
C ARG A 128 6.31 6.66 -1.10
N ASN A 129 5.31 5.83 -0.83
CA ASN A 129 5.12 5.24 0.49
C ASN A 129 6.01 4.00 0.64
N VAL A 130 6.36 3.70 1.88
CA VAL A 130 7.06 2.46 2.27
C VAL A 130 6.13 1.65 3.16
N ALA A 131 5.73 0.48 2.68
CA ALA A 131 5.04 -0.54 3.45
C ALA A 131 6.02 -1.70 3.70
N ARG A 132 6.36 -1.99 4.95
CA ARG A 132 7.28 -3.09 5.26
C ARG A 132 6.93 -3.86 6.50
N ASP A 133 7.36 -5.12 6.56
CA ASP A 133 7.26 -5.94 7.78
C ASP A 133 5.80 -6.18 8.23
N PHE A 134 4.93 -6.53 7.28
CA PHE A 134 3.55 -6.96 7.55
C PHE A 134 3.51 -8.48 7.49
N VAL A 135 3.36 -9.11 8.65
CA VAL A 135 3.32 -10.57 8.77
C VAL A 135 1.95 -11.07 8.32
N ASP A 136 1.94 -12.04 7.40
CA ASP A 136 0.72 -12.77 7.07
C ASP A 136 0.45 -13.80 8.18
N THR A 137 -0.61 -13.60 8.94
CA THR A 137 -1.07 -14.49 10.02
C THR A 137 -2.13 -15.50 9.55
N GLY A 138 -2.38 -15.59 8.24
CA GLY A 138 -3.36 -16.49 7.62
C GLY A 138 -4.68 -15.79 7.26
N GLY A 139 -5.71 -16.58 6.95
CA GLY A 139 -7.02 -16.05 6.54
C GLY A 139 -6.97 -15.22 5.25
N TYR A 140 -7.49 -13.99 5.31
CA TYR A 140 -7.43 -13.02 4.20
C TYR A 140 -6.13 -12.19 4.22
N GLY A 141 -5.17 -12.52 5.09
CA GLY A 141 -3.82 -11.96 5.13
C GLY A 141 -3.74 -10.45 5.32
N ALA A 142 -2.55 -9.90 5.03
CA ALA A 142 -2.23 -8.49 5.08
C ALA A 142 -1.57 -8.03 3.77
N SER A 143 -2.03 -6.91 3.23
CA SER A 143 -1.52 -6.36 1.96
C SER A 143 -0.66 -5.11 2.16
N ALA A 144 0.21 -4.79 1.21
CA ALA A 144 0.90 -3.50 1.23
C ALA A 144 -0.03 -2.39 0.73
N TYR A 145 -0.58 -2.54 -0.48
CA TYR A 145 -1.50 -1.56 -1.08
C TYR A 145 -2.78 -2.24 -1.53
N TYR A 146 -3.91 -1.80 -0.97
CA TYR A 146 -5.21 -2.39 -1.24
C TYR A 146 -6.19 -1.36 -1.80
N LEU A 147 -6.57 -1.50 -3.08
CA LEU A 147 -7.68 -0.78 -3.69
C LEU A 147 -8.95 -1.65 -3.62
N ASP A 148 -9.85 -1.33 -2.71
CA ASP A 148 -11.08 -2.08 -2.46
C ASP A 148 -12.30 -1.40 -3.13
N GLU A 149 -13.49 -1.87 -2.82
CA GLU A 149 -14.73 -1.64 -3.55
C GLU A 149 -14.93 -0.19 -3.99
N GLN A 150 -15.35 -0.02 -5.24
CA GLN A 150 -15.63 1.26 -5.88
C GLN A 150 -14.39 2.16 -6.08
N SER A 151 -13.18 1.66 -5.82
CA SER A 151 -11.96 2.37 -6.16
C SER A 151 -11.77 2.43 -7.68
N THR A 152 -11.72 3.65 -8.23
CA THR A 152 -11.59 3.87 -9.67
C THR A 152 -10.71 5.06 -10.05
N ASN A 153 -10.04 4.96 -11.20
CA ASN A 153 -9.11 5.98 -11.72
C ASN A 153 -8.02 6.38 -10.70
N CYS A 154 -7.68 5.50 -9.77
CA CYS A 154 -6.63 5.72 -8.78
C CYS A 154 -5.26 5.26 -9.33
N VAL A 155 -4.20 5.81 -8.76
CA VAL A 155 -2.81 5.50 -9.12
C VAL A 155 -2.03 5.04 -7.90
N VAL A 156 -1.43 3.85 -7.98
CA VAL A 156 -0.45 3.34 -7.02
C VAL A 156 0.90 3.38 -7.70
N GLU A 157 1.75 4.34 -7.33
CA GLU A 157 3.02 4.55 -8.05
C GLU A 157 4.24 4.82 -7.18
N GLN A 158 5.41 4.38 -7.63
CA GLN A 158 6.67 4.70 -6.96
C GLN A 158 6.67 4.31 -5.47
N ASN A 159 5.97 3.24 -5.08
CA ASN A 159 5.95 2.77 -3.71
C ASN A 159 6.89 1.58 -3.52
N LEU A 160 7.34 1.38 -2.27
CA LEU A 160 8.09 0.20 -1.85
C LEU A 160 7.20 -0.70 -0.98
N SER A 161 7.05 -1.96 -1.39
CA SER A 161 6.65 -3.04 -0.48
C SER A 161 7.85 -3.92 -0.17
N LEU A 162 8.17 -4.12 1.11
CA LEU A 162 9.28 -4.96 1.55
C LEU A 162 8.81 -5.95 2.62
N ARG A 163 8.97 -7.25 2.37
CA ARG A 163 8.53 -8.31 3.30
C ARG A 163 7.03 -8.25 3.59
N VAL A 164 6.23 -8.12 2.54
CA VAL A 164 4.77 -8.24 2.58
C VAL A 164 4.35 -9.22 1.48
N GLY A 165 3.78 -10.36 1.87
CA GLY A 165 3.43 -11.46 0.95
C GLY A 165 2.42 -11.07 -0.12
N TRP A 166 1.56 -10.09 0.18
CA TRP A 166 0.55 -9.57 -0.73
C TRP A 166 0.89 -8.11 -1.14
N PRO A 167 1.80 -7.89 -2.13
CA PRO A 167 2.23 -6.56 -2.53
C PRO A 167 1.09 -5.64 -2.97
N SER A 168 0.09 -6.20 -3.65
CA SER A 168 -1.14 -5.47 -3.94
C SER A 168 -2.35 -6.40 -4.00
N HIS A 169 -3.40 -5.98 -3.31
CA HIS A 169 -4.72 -6.59 -3.35
C HIS A 169 -5.69 -5.60 -3.99
N ASN A 170 -6.57 -6.07 -4.87
CA ASN A 170 -7.53 -5.22 -5.56
C ASN A 170 -8.85 -5.97 -5.62
N HIS A 171 -9.91 -5.39 -5.09
CA HIS A 171 -11.19 -6.06 -4.95
C HIS A 171 -12.33 -5.12 -5.34
N MET A 172 -13.17 -5.58 -6.27
CA MET A 172 -14.25 -4.77 -6.87
C MET A 172 -13.83 -3.36 -7.31
N ALA A 173 -12.61 -3.25 -7.85
CA ALA A 173 -11.99 -1.99 -8.25
C ALA A 173 -11.86 -1.92 -9.78
N THR A 174 -11.91 -0.71 -10.36
CA THR A 174 -11.97 -0.56 -11.82
C THR A 174 -11.09 0.56 -12.36
N ASN A 175 -10.44 0.34 -13.50
CA ASN A 175 -9.69 1.39 -14.22
C ASN A 175 -8.57 2.06 -13.39
N ASN A 176 -7.86 1.31 -12.54
CA ASN A 176 -6.75 1.83 -11.75
C ASN A 176 -5.40 1.50 -12.39
N VAL A 177 -4.39 2.29 -12.04
CA VAL A 177 -3.02 2.13 -12.54
C VAL A 177 -2.08 1.75 -11.40
N ILE A 178 -1.30 0.69 -11.59
CA ILE A 178 -0.22 0.30 -10.68
C ILE A 178 1.09 0.40 -11.46
N ARG A 179 1.96 1.35 -11.12
CA ARG A 179 3.18 1.59 -11.92
C ARG A 179 4.43 1.99 -11.15
N ASN A 180 5.60 1.63 -11.68
CA ASN A 180 6.90 2.02 -11.09
C ASN A 180 7.03 1.67 -9.59
N ASN A 181 6.31 0.66 -9.09
CA ASN A 181 6.48 0.20 -7.71
C ASN A 181 7.58 -0.86 -7.64
N VAL A 182 8.23 -0.96 -6.50
CA VAL A 182 9.17 -2.04 -6.18
C VAL A 182 8.56 -2.89 -5.08
N PHE A 183 8.39 -4.18 -5.36
CA PHE A 183 7.84 -5.16 -4.45
C PHE A 183 8.87 -6.24 -4.20
N ILE A 184 9.28 -6.43 -2.95
CA ILE A 184 10.29 -7.41 -2.56
C ILE A 184 9.70 -8.34 -1.49
N VAL A 185 9.59 -9.62 -1.84
CA VAL A 185 8.93 -10.65 -1.04
C VAL A 185 9.90 -11.81 -0.81
N PRO A 186 10.47 -11.96 0.40
CA PRO A 186 11.30 -13.11 0.76
C PRO A 186 10.46 -14.38 1.01
N GLY A 187 9.73 -14.81 -0.02
CA GLY A 187 8.86 -15.99 0.00
C GLY A 187 7.92 -15.99 -1.20
N ASP A 188 6.78 -16.65 -1.04
CA ASP A 188 5.72 -16.66 -2.06
C ASP A 188 5.02 -15.28 -2.10
N ALA A 189 4.90 -14.73 -3.31
CA ALA A 189 4.17 -13.48 -3.56
C ALA A 189 2.78 -13.77 -4.13
N LYS A 190 1.77 -13.07 -3.63
CA LYS A 190 0.39 -13.12 -4.12
C LYS A 190 -0.05 -11.73 -4.58
N TRP A 191 -0.55 -11.58 -5.80
CA TRP A 191 -1.11 -10.31 -6.31
C TRP A 191 -2.47 -10.59 -6.94
N THR A 192 -3.51 -9.87 -6.58
CA THR A 192 -4.88 -10.27 -6.95
C THR A 192 -5.78 -9.14 -7.39
N PHE A 193 -6.80 -9.52 -8.16
CA PHE A 193 -7.81 -8.65 -8.75
C PHE A 193 -9.23 -9.27 -8.77
N PRO A 194 -9.74 -9.91 -7.71
CA PRO A 194 -11.12 -10.41 -7.68
C PRO A 194 -12.14 -9.31 -8.02
N ARG A 195 -13.11 -9.65 -8.89
CA ARG A 195 -14.20 -8.75 -9.35
C ARG A 195 -13.72 -7.39 -9.87
N SER A 196 -12.47 -7.29 -10.30
CA SER A 196 -11.88 -6.04 -10.78
C SER A 196 -11.78 -6.03 -12.31
N THR A 197 -11.58 -4.86 -12.92
CA THR A 197 -11.41 -4.75 -14.38
C THR A 197 -10.69 -3.47 -14.80
N GLY A 198 -10.18 -3.43 -16.03
CA GLY A 198 -9.61 -2.23 -16.65
C GLY A 198 -8.28 -1.76 -16.07
N PHE A 199 -7.59 -2.60 -15.30
CA PHE A 199 -6.32 -2.21 -14.69
C PHE A 199 -5.21 -2.04 -15.74
N THR A 200 -4.30 -1.10 -15.47
CA THR A 200 -3.00 -1.03 -16.14
C THR A 200 -1.90 -1.30 -15.13
N VAL A 201 -1.05 -2.27 -15.42
CA VAL A 201 0.10 -2.63 -14.59
C VAL A 201 1.36 -2.48 -15.42
N GLU A 202 2.15 -1.43 -15.14
CA GLU A 202 3.33 -1.13 -15.95
C GLU A 202 4.58 -0.80 -15.13
N LYS A 203 5.75 -1.20 -15.63
CA LYS A 203 7.05 -0.79 -15.06
C LYS A 203 7.24 -1.14 -13.58
N ASN A 204 6.51 -2.11 -13.04
CA ASN A 204 6.72 -2.56 -11.66
C ASN A 204 7.84 -3.59 -11.62
N VAL A 205 8.58 -3.59 -10.51
CA VAL A 205 9.52 -4.67 -10.17
C VAL A 205 8.89 -5.54 -9.09
N LEU A 206 8.79 -6.84 -9.34
CA LEU A 206 8.38 -7.83 -8.32
C LEU A 206 9.50 -8.86 -8.14
N HIS A 207 10.20 -8.77 -7.02
CA HIS A 207 11.25 -9.70 -6.64
C HIS A 207 10.72 -10.63 -5.54
N ALA A 208 10.37 -11.87 -5.90
CA ALA A 208 9.98 -12.92 -4.97
C ALA A 208 11.07 -13.99 -4.87
N THR A 209 11.46 -14.42 -3.67
CA THR A 209 12.37 -15.58 -3.54
C THR A 209 11.63 -16.92 -3.70
N GLY A 210 10.31 -16.94 -3.46
CA GLY A 210 9.42 -18.06 -3.74
C GLY A 210 8.71 -17.93 -5.08
N LYS A 211 7.51 -18.52 -5.19
CA LYS A 211 6.68 -18.44 -6.40
C LYS A 211 5.92 -17.12 -6.46
N ILE A 212 5.54 -16.70 -7.66
CA ILE A 212 4.62 -15.58 -7.86
C ILE A 212 3.26 -16.16 -8.26
N ARG A 213 2.19 -15.76 -7.58
CA ARG A 213 0.81 -16.07 -7.96
C ARG A 213 0.05 -14.79 -8.25
N ILE A 214 -0.58 -14.73 -9.41
CA ILE A 214 -1.47 -13.63 -9.80
C ILE A 214 -2.88 -14.17 -10.00
N GLU A 215 -3.84 -13.68 -9.22
CA GLU A 215 -5.25 -14.11 -9.29
C GLU A 215 -6.13 -13.01 -9.88
N GLY A 216 -7.00 -13.34 -10.83
CA GLY A 216 -7.78 -12.36 -11.57
C GLY A 216 -6.92 -11.63 -12.61
N VAL A 217 -5.93 -12.31 -13.19
CA VAL A 217 -5.03 -11.71 -14.20
C VAL A 217 -5.78 -11.09 -15.39
N ASN A 218 -6.97 -11.62 -15.71
CA ASN A 218 -7.89 -11.14 -16.74
C ASN A 218 -8.57 -9.79 -16.40
N ALA A 219 -8.46 -9.30 -15.16
CA ALA A 219 -8.91 -7.95 -14.78
C ALA A 219 -7.98 -6.84 -15.29
N VAL A 220 -6.74 -7.19 -15.66
CA VAL A 220 -5.74 -6.23 -16.10
C VAL A 220 -5.73 -6.19 -17.62
N ALA A 221 -6.12 -5.03 -18.17
CA ALA A 221 -6.20 -4.81 -19.60
C ALA A 221 -4.82 -4.61 -20.24
N ASN A 222 -3.86 -4.09 -19.48
CA ASN A 222 -2.50 -3.83 -19.98
C ASN A 222 -1.44 -4.24 -18.95
N TRP A 223 -0.60 -5.20 -19.33
CA TRP A 223 0.64 -5.55 -18.63
C TRP A 223 1.80 -5.14 -19.53
N SER A 224 2.58 -4.13 -19.13
CA SER A 224 3.67 -3.65 -19.97
C SER A 224 4.94 -3.30 -19.21
N ARG A 225 6.08 -3.76 -19.72
CA ARG A 225 7.42 -3.38 -19.22
C ARG A 225 7.63 -3.68 -17.72
N ASN A 226 6.93 -4.66 -17.16
CA ASN A 226 7.18 -5.10 -15.79
C ASN A 226 8.41 -6.01 -15.76
N LEU A 227 9.06 -6.08 -14.60
CA LEU A 227 10.23 -6.92 -14.35
C LEU A 227 9.98 -7.82 -13.14
N PHE A 228 9.76 -9.10 -13.39
CA PHE A 228 9.52 -10.07 -12.34
C PHE A 228 10.73 -10.96 -12.14
N PHE A 229 10.99 -11.30 -10.88
CA PHE A 229 11.99 -12.28 -10.48
C PHE A 229 11.35 -13.25 -9.50
N THR A 230 11.54 -14.55 -9.73
CA THR A 230 11.08 -15.61 -8.84
C THR A 230 12.25 -16.57 -8.59
N GLY A 231 12.64 -16.71 -7.33
CA GLY A 231 13.67 -17.69 -6.94
C GLY A 231 13.20 -19.14 -7.08
N ALA A 232 11.88 -19.38 -7.08
CA ALA A 232 11.30 -20.70 -7.35
C ALA A 232 11.14 -21.02 -8.85
N GLY A 233 11.42 -20.06 -9.74
CA GLY A 233 11.22 -20.23 -11.18
C GLY A 233 9.76 -20.41 -11.60
N LYS A 234 8.79 -20.07 -10.72
CA LYS A 234 7.36 -20.35 -10.95
C LYS A 234 6.50 -19.10 -10.86
N ILE A 235 5.75 -18.83 -11.92
CA ILE A 235 4.72 -17.80 -12.00
C ILE A 235 3.39 -18.46 -12.38
N GLU A 236 2.40 -18.40 -11.49
CA GLU A 236 1.06 -18.94 -11.68
C GLU A 236 0.07 -17.79 -11.95
N LEU A 237 -0.66 -17.88 -13.06
CA LEU A 237 -1.69 -16.92 -13.42
C LEU A 237 -3.06 -17.60 -13.37
N LEU A 238 -3.98 -17.06 -12.58
CA LEU A 238 -5.35 -17.56 -12.45
C LEU A 238 -6.34 -16.54 -13.04
N ASP A 239 -7.18 -16.99 -13.96
CA ASP A 239 -8.33 -16.21 -14.40
C ASP A 239 -9.48 -16.39 -13.41
N LEU A 240 -10.14 -15.29 -13.09
CA LEU A 240 -11.31 -15.28 -12.21
C LEU A 240 -12.54 -14.77 -12.95
N LYS A 241 -13.68 -15.43 -12.69
CA LYS A 241 -15.01 -14.87 -12.89
C LYS A 241 -15.64 -14.73 -11.51
N ASP A 242 -15.83 -13.49 -11.09
CA ASP A 242 -16.13 -13.16 -9.69
C ASP A 242 -15.06 -13.69 -8.73
N TYR A 243 -15.41 -14.68 -7.92
CA TYR A 243 -14.51 -15.37 -6.98
C TYR A 243 -14.10 -16.76 -7.46
N SER A 244 -14.69 -17.23 -8.55
CA SER A 244 -14.47 -18.57 -9.07
C SER A 244 -13.34 -18.57 -10.08
N ARG A 245 -12.42 -19.51 -9.90
CA ARG A 245 -11.36 -19.76 -10.87
C ARG A 245 -11.95 -20.36 -12.14
N THR A 246 -11.67 -19.73 -13.28
CA THR A 246 -12.12 -20.19 -14.60
C THR A 246 -10.98 -20.63 -15.51
N GLY A 247 -9.74 -20.29 -15.17
CA GLY A 247 -8.56 -20.65 -15.95
C GLY A 247 -7.30 -20.63 -15.10
N GLN A 248 -6.28 -21.37 -15.53
CA GLN A 248 -4.92 -21.27 -15.02
C GLN A 248 -3.94 -21.41 -16.18
N ARG A 249 -2.86 -20.64 -16.11
CA ARG A 249 -1.68 -20.80 -16.96
C ARG A 249 -0.42 -20.48 -16.15
N GLU A 250 0.73 -20.91 -16.65
CA GLU A 250 2.03 -20.57 -16.08
C GLU A 250 2.78 -19.59 -16.98
N GLY A 251 3.70 -18.83 -16.39
CA GLY A 251 4.50 -17.83 -17.08
C GLY A 251 4.11 -16.39 -16.77
N PRO A 252 4.86 -15.40 -17.30
CA PRO A 252 4.61 -13.99 -17.06
C PRO A 252 3.35 -13.48 -17.81
N PRO A 253 2.63 -12.48 -17.27
CA PRO A 253 1.51 -11.86 -17.97
C PRO A 253 1.98 -10.76 -18.93
N GLY A 254 1.44 -10.74 -20.15
CA GLY A 254 1.72 -9.73 -21.18
C GLY A 254 3.21 -9.49 -21.40
N ASP A 255 3.61 -8.22 -21.57
CA ASP A 255 5.00 -7.83 -21.87
C ASP A 255 5.87 -7.72 -20.61
N THR A 256 5.78 -8.72 -19.73
CA THR A 256 6.56 -8.79 -18.49
C THR A 256 7.84 -9.59 -18.72
N VAL A 257 8.99 -8.99 -18.40
CA VAL A 257 10.29 -9.65 -18.44
C VAL A 257 10.52 -10.40 -17.15
N VAL A 258 11.00 -11.65 -17.25
CA VAL A 258 11.39 -12.46 -16.10
C VAL A 258 12.91 -12.51 -16.02
N ALA A 259 13.49 -11.75 -15.10
CA ALA A 259 14.94 -11.68 -14.87
C ALA A 259 15.24 -11.07 -13.50
N ASP A 260 16.43 -11.33 -12.97
CA ASP A 260 16.91 -10.67 -11.75
C ASP A 260 16.98 -9.14 -11.96
N PRO A 261 16.35 -8.33 -11.10
CA PRO A 261 16.46 -6.87 -11.17
C PRO A 261 17.87 -6.34 -10.89
N LEU A 262 18.77 -7.18 -10.37
CA LEU A 262 20.15 -6.83 -10.05
C LEU A 262 20.18 -5.58 -9.16
N PHE A 263 19.46 -5.64 -8.03
CA PHE A 263 19.57 -4.62 -7.00
C PHE A 263 21.03 -4.53 -6.50
N VAL A 264 21.45 -3.34 -6.07
CA VAL A 264 22.76 -3.16 -5.45
C VAL A 264 22.81 -3.93 -4.13
N ASP A 265 21.89 -3.65 -3.21
CA ASP A 265 21.80 -4.28 -1.90
C ASP A 265 20.44 -4.00 -1.23
N TRP A 266 19.38 -4.64 -1.72
CA TRP A 266 18.03 -4.39 -1.22
C TRP A 266 17.82 -4.84 0.23
N GLU A 267 18.61 -5.81 0.71
CA GLU A 267 18.55 -6.32 2.09
C GLU A 267 18.93 -5.23 3.10
N ASN A 268 19.90 -4.40 2.74
CA ASN A 268 20.34 -3.25 3.53
C ASN A 268 19.68 -1.92 3.11
N GLY A 269 18.65 -1.97 2.25
CA GLY A 269 17.82 -0.81 1.88
C GLY A 269 18.29 -0.03 0.65
N ASP A 270 19.23 -0.57 -0.13
CA ASP A 270 19.68 0.01 -1.39
C ASP A 270 18.96 -0.61 -2.59
N TYR A 271 17.85 0.04 -2.98
CA TYR A 271 17.00 -0.40 -4.10
C TYR A 271 17.46 0.11 -5.46
N ARG A 272 18.68 0.66 -5.57
CA ARG A 272 19.25 1.03 -6.86
C ARG A 272 19.53 -0.22 -7.68
N PHE A 273 19.49 -0.07 -8.99
CA PHE A 273 19.85 -1.12 -9.92
C PHE A 273 21.33 -1.04 -10.27
N ARG A 274 21.99 -2.20 -10.41
CA ARG A 274 23.32 -2.30 -10.99
C ARG A 274 23.30 -1.83 -12.46
N PRO A 275 24.45 -1.41 -13.03
CA PRO A 275 24.51 -0.85 -14.38
C PRO A 275 23.98 -1.77 -15.49
N ASP A 276 24.10 -3.08 -15.31
CA ASP A 276 23.68 -4.13 -16.26
C ASP A 276 22.24 -4.63 -16.04
N SER A 277 21.51 -4.04 -15.09
CA SER A 277 20.12 -4.42 -14.79
C SER A 277 19.20 -4.34 -16.02
N PRO A 278 18.33 -5.34 -16.23
CA PRO A 278 17.29 -5.28 -17.26
C PRO A 278 16.29 -4.13 -17.03
N ALA A 279 16.18 -3.61 -15.80
CA ALA A 279 15.30 -2.49 -15.46
C ALA A 279 15.57 -1.24 -16.32
N HIS A 280 16.85 -0.97 -16.66
CA HIS A 280 17.23 0.19 -17.49
C HIS A 280 16.65 0.09 -18.91
N LYS A 281 16.68 -1.10 -19.52
CA LYS A 281 16.11 -1.34 -20.85
C LYS A 281 14.58 -1.21 -20.87
N LEU A 282 13.95 -1.51 -19.74
CA LEU A 282 12.51 -1.37 -19.55
C LEU A 282 12.08 0.07 -19.22
N GLY A 283 13.05 0.98 -19.02
CA GLY A 283 12.79 2.36 -18.60
C GLY A 283 12.15 2.44 -17.22
N ILE A 284 12.51 1.51 -16.33
CA ILE A 284 12.16 1.50 -14.91
C ILE A 284 13.24 2.29 -14.18
N ALA A 285 12.86 3.44 -13.61
CA ALA A 285 13.78 4.23 -12.80
C ALA A 285 14.00 3.57 -11.44
N PRO A 286 15.20 3.68 -10.84
CA PRO A 286 15.42 3.31 -9.45
C PRO A 286 14.43 4.00 -8.52
N LEU A 287 13.98 3.29 -7.50
CA LEU A 287 13.07 3.83 -6.51
C LEU A 287 13.82 4.64 -5.45
N ASP A 288 13.44 5.90 -5.26
CA ASP A 288 13.88 6.72 -4.13
C ASP A 288 12.74 6.91 -3.13
N VAL A 289 12.88 6.26 -1.98
CA VAL A 289 11.99 6.38 -0.82
C VAL A 289 12.73 6.82 0.44
N SER A 290 13.92 7.43 0.29
CA SER A 290 14.77 7.88 1.40
C SER A 290 14.09 8.92 2.31
N ARG A 291 13.05 9.59 1.78
CA ARG A 291 12.26 10.61 2.48
C ARG A 291 10.97 10.09 3.12
N ALA A 292 10.68 8.79 3.01
CA ALA A 292 9.47 8.21 3.55
C ALA A 292 9.45 8.26 5.09
N GLY A 293 8.31 8.62 5.64
CA GLY A 293 8.12 8.84 7.07
C GLY A 293 8.40 10.27 7.48
N ARG A 294 8.69 10.44 8.78
CA ARG A 294 8.81 11.76 9.40
C ARG A 294 10.04 12.52 8.91
N ILE A 295 9.84 13.79 8.62
CA ILE A 295 10.92 14.73 8.29
C ILE A 295 11.31 15.50 9.55
N ARG A 296 12.62 15.61 9.77
CA ARG A 296 13.16 16.53 10.78
C ARG A 296 13.00 17.96 10.23
N ARG A 297 12.48 18.86 11.07
CA ARG A 297 12.56 20.30 10.83
C ARG A 297 13.80 20.84 11.51
#